data_AF-A0A8U1H7M9-F1
#
_entry.id   AF-A0A8U1H7M9-F1
#
_cell.length_a   1.000
_cell.length_b   1.000
_cell.length_c   1.000
_cell.angle_alpha   90.00
_cell.angle_beta   90.00
_cell.angle_gamma   90.00
#
_symmetry.space_group_name_H-M   'P 1'
#
loop_
_entity.id
_entity.type
_entity.pdbx_description
1 polymer ?
#
loop_
_entity_poly.entity_id
_entity_poly.type
_entity_poly.pdbx_seq_one_letter_code
_entity_poly.pdbx_strand_id
1 'polypeptide(L)'
;MESSLLKPKFHLDLWVSFTIQNWLLDFGRPIVMIILPLEWFPLNRPSAGDYFHMAYNIITPFLLLKLIERSPKTLPHSAVYLCIITFVMGASIHLVGDSINHRLLLSGYQLHLSVRENPIIKNLQPASLIDSFELLYYYDEKLGHSMWYVPFFLILFLYFTGCFTHIKEEKRMPLAAWFLLAPSAVYYWYLITEGQIFILFIFTFFAMTATVMHQKRKGFVPDSNGLFLLYSFSIALGLVSVWVACLWSDQVLRKKYRGVIYIPEPWAFYTLHIRDKGASA
;
A
#
# COMPACT_ATOMS: atom_id res chain seq x y z
N MET A 1 22.60 -20.39 -32.73
CA MET A 1 23.15 -20.34 -31.36
C MET A 1 21.96 -20.17 -30.44
N GLU A 2 21.57 -21.26 -29.79
CA GLU A 2 20.36 -21.37 -28.97
C GLU A 2 20.33 -20.27 -27.91
N SER A 3 19.38 -19.33 -28.01
CA SER A 3 18.92 -18.65 -26.81
C SER A 3 18.25 -19.73 -25.99
N SER A 4 18.98 -20.28 -25.02
CA SER A 4 18.40 -21.09 -23.97
C SER A 4 17.15 -20.35 -23.49
N LEU A 5 15.97 -20.89 -23.83
CA LEU A 5 14.68 -20.46 -23.33
C LEU A 5 14.84 -20.35 -21.80
N LEU A 6 15.03 -19.13 -21.31
CA LEU A 6 15.21 -18.85 -19.90
C LEU A 6 13.87 -19.18 -19.24
N LYS A 7 13.76 -20.44 -18.81
CA LYS A 7 12.65 -20.99 -18.04
C LYS A 7 12.24 -19.93 -17.01
N PRO A 8 10.98 -19.50 -16.94
CA PRO A 8 10.58 -18.43 -16.02
C PRO A 8 10.91 -18.85 -14.59
N LYS A 9 11.90 -18.17 -13.99
CA LYS A 9 12.34 -18.41 -12.62
C LYS A 9 11.58 -17.46 -11.71
N PHE A 10 11.31 -17.90 -10.49
CA PHE A 10 10.77 -17.01 -9.47
C PHE A 10 11.74 -15.82 -9.26
N HIS A 11 11.22 -14.59 -9.29
CA HIS A 11 12.03 -13.37 -9.18
C HIS A 11 12.39 -13.07 -7.71
N LEU A 12 13.11 -14.00 -7.09
CA LEU A 12 13.37 -14.00 -5.64
C LEU A 12 13.98 -12.68 -5.16
N ASP A 13 14.99 -12.17 -5.86
CA ASP A 13 15.68 -10.93 -5.53
C ASP A 13 14.74 -9.72 -5.55
N LEU A 14 13.82 -9.64 -6.53
CA LEU A 14 12.83 -8.56 -6.58
C LEU A 14 11.79 -8.70 -5.47
N TRP A 15 11.25 -9.90 -5.25
CA TRP A 15 10.23 -10.11 -4.21
C TRP A 15 10.78 -9.91 -2.80
N VAL A 16 12.03 -10.31 -2.55
CA VAL A 16 12.74 -9.97 -1.30
C VAL A 16 12.90 -8.47 -1.17
N SER A 17 13.37 -7.78 -2.22
CA SER A 17 13.54 -6.32 -2.21
C SER A 17 12.22 -5.59 -1.95
N PHE A 18 11.13 -5.98 -2.61
CA PHE A 18 9.79 -5.46 -2.34
C PHE A 18 9.36 -5.73 -0.91
N THR A 19 9.56 -6.94 -0.40
CA THR A 19 9.16 -7.29 0.97
C THR A 19 9.90 -6.42 1.98
N ILE A 20 11.24 -6.34 1.88
CA ILE A 20 12.06 -5.55 2.80
C ILE A 20 11.68 -4.07 2.72
N GLN A 21 11.59 -3.50 1.53
CA GLN A 21 11.34 -2.06 1.38
C GLN A 21 9.91 -1.68 1.80
N ASN A 22 8.90 -2.51 1.50
CA ASN A 22 7.52 -2.28 1.94
C ASN A 22 7.41 -2.31 3.47
N TRP A 23 8.07 -3.27 4.10
CA TRP A 23 8.04 -3.41 5.56
C TRP A 23 8.84 -2.32 6.27
N LEU A 24 10.01 -1.95 5.76
CA LEU A 24 10.84 -0.93 6.40
C LEU A 24 10.35 0.49 6.12
N LEU A 25 10.07 0.81 4.86
CA LEU A 25 9.90 2.19 4.41
C LEU A 25 8.45 2.67 4.43
N ASP A 26 7.48 1.75 4.33
CA ASP A 26 6.05 2.10 4.33
C ASP A 26 5.38 1.66 5.64
N PHE A 27 5.38 0.35 5.94
CA PHE A 27 4.79 -0.16 7.19
C PHE A 27 5.57 0.32 8.43
N GLY A 28 6.90 0.34 8.37
CA GLY A 28 7.77 0.71 9.49
C GLY A 28 7.86 2.21 9.74
N ARG A 29 7.52 3.05 8.75
CA ARG A 29 7.55 4.52 8.85
C ARG A 29 6.82 5.05 10.08
N PRO A 30 5.51 4.79 10.27
CA PRO A 30 4.79 5.31 11.43
C PRO A 30 5.32 4.77 12.77
N ILE A 31 5.89 3.56 12.80
CA ILE A 31 6.51 2.99 14.01
C ILE A 31 7.78 3.77 14.39
N VAL A 32 8.65 4.03 13.42
CA VAL A 32 9.89 4.79 13.64
C VAL A 32 9.58 6.21 14.13
N MET A 33 8.51 6.81 13.62
CA MET A 33 8.07 8.14 14.05
C MET A 33 7.55 8.17 15.49
N ILE A 34 7.03 7.06 16.01
CA ILE A 34 6.61 6.96 17.43
C ILE A 34 7.81 6.71 18.35
N ILE A 35 8.78 5.92 17.91
CA ILE A 35 9.91 5.50 18.76
C ILE A 35 10.98 6.59 18.87
N LEU A 36 11.22 7.37 17.80
CA LEU A 36 12.30 8.34 17.79
C LEU A 36 11.89 9.67 18.46
N PRO A 37 12.75 10.23 19.32
CA PRO A 37 12.42 11.44 20.08
C PRO A 37 12.38 12.68 19.19
N LEU A 38 11.47 13.61 19.51
CA LEU A 38 11.30 14.88 18.81
C LEU A 38 12.53 15.79 18.87
N GLU A 39 13.39 15.60 19.86
CA GLU A 39 14.65 16.34 20.02
C GLU A 39 15.61 16.11 18.84
N TRP A 40 15.59 14.90 18.27
CA TRP A 40 16.43 14.55 17.13
C TRP A 40 15.84 15.06 15.82
N PHE A 41 14.52 15.22 15.76
CA PHE A 41 13.77 15.64 14.58
C PHE A 41 12.79 16.77 14.94
N PRO A 42 13.28 18.03 14.96
CA PRO A 42 12.42 19.18 15.23
C PRO A 42 11.24 19.27 14.27
N LEU A 43 10.09 19.76 14.74
CA LEU A 43 8.85 19.87 13.96
C LEU A 43 8.98 20.72 12.68
N ASN A 44 10.01 21.56 12.55
CA ASN A 44 10.23 22.36 11.35
C ASN A 44 11.21 21.73 10.34
N ARG A 45 11.61 20.46 10.54
CA ARG A 45 12.53 19.72 9.67
C ARG A 45 11.96 18.33 9.33
N PRO A 46 12.46 17.69 8.26
CA PRO A 46 12.11 16.30 7.96
C PRO A 46 12.46 15.36 9.13
N SER A 47 11.51 14.50 9.47
CA SER A 47 11.65 13.42 10.44
C SER A 47 12.28 12.18 9.80
N ALA A 48 12.67 11.20 10.63
CA ALA A 48 13.11 9.89 10.13
C ALA A 48 12.06 9.21 9.23
N GLY A 49 10.77 9.35 9.56
CA GLY A 49 9.68 8.82 8.73
C GLY A 49 9.60 9.50 7.37
N ASP A 50 9.86 10.81 7.31
CA ASP A 50 9.93 11.54 6.04
C ASP A 50 11.07 11.01 5.16
N TYR A 51 12.25 10.77 5.73
CA TYR A 51 13.37 10.17 4.99
C TYR A 51 13.08 8.75 4.50
N PHE A 52 12.36 7.95 5.28
CA PHE A 52 11.94 6.61 4.87
C PHE A 52 10.99 6.68 3.67
N HIS A 53 10.05 7.62 3.71
CA HIS A 53 9.10 7.82 2.64
C HIS A 53 9.74 8.45 1.38
N MET A 54 10.73 9.34 1.54
CA MET A 54 11.56 9.79 0.42
C MET A 54 12.32 8.62 -0.23
N ALA A 55 12.88 7.71 0.57
CA ALA A 55 13.53 6.51 0.06
C ALA A 55 12.52 5.59 -0.65
N TYR A 56 11.31 5.44 -0.11
CA TYR A 56 10.22 4.69 -0.74
C TYR A 56 9.87 5.26 -2.13
N ASN A 57 9.83 6.59 -2.26
CA ASN A 57 9.55 7.30 -3.52
C ASN A 57 10.63 7.12 -4.60
N ILE A 58 11.80 6.61 -4.24
CA ILE A 58 12.89 6.29 -5.17
C ILE A 58 12.96 4.78 -5.43
N ILE A 59 12.90 3.98 -4.36
CA ILE A 59 13.14 2.54 -4.42
C ILE A 59 11.93 1.81 -5.03
N THR A 60 10.71 2.13 -4.62
CA THR A 60 9.50 1.49 -5.15
C THR A 60 9.35 1.63 -6.66
N PRO A 61 9.42 2.83 -7.27
CA PRO A 61 9.29 2.94 -8.72
C PRO A 61 10.43 2.26 -9.47
N PHE A 62 11.65 2.26 -8.92
CA PHE A 62 12.77 1.50 -9.49
C PHE A 62 12.47 -0.01 -9.49
N LEU A 63 11.98 -0.55 -8.38
CA LEU A 63 11.61 -1.98 -8.29
C LEU A 63 10.43 -2.32 -9.21
N LEU A 64 9.44 -1.44 -9.34
CA LEU A 64 8.31 -1.63 -10.26
C LEU A 64 8.79 -1.65 -11.73
N LEU A 65 9.72 -0.77 -12.11
CA LEU A 65 10.35 -0.81 -13.43
C LEU A 65 11.10 -2.12 -13.65
N LYS A 66 11.91 -2.57 -12.67
CA LYS A 66 12.62 -3.87 -12.75
C LYS A 66 11.68 -5.06 -12.80
N LEU A 67 10.54 -4.98 -12.12
CA LEU A 67 9.49 -6.00 -12.19
C LEU A 67 8.94 -6.13 -13.60
N ILE A 68 8.65 -5.00 -14.25
CA ILE A 68 8.17 -4.97 -15.64
C ILE A 68 9.24 -5.40 -16.64
N GLU A 69 10.49 -4.97 -16.48
CA GLU A 69 11.61 -5.40 -17.33
C GLU A 69 11.78 -6.93 -17.35
N ARG A 70 11.47 -7.60 -16.23
CA ARG A 70 11.53 -9.06 -16.12
C ARG A 70 10.21 -9.76 -16.44
N SER A 71 9.18 -9.00 -16.84
CA SER A 71 7.92 -9.58 -17.30
C SER A 71 8.18 -10.45 -18.55
N PRO A 72 7.63 -11.67 -18.63
CA PRO A 72 7.72 -12.49 -19.85
C PRO A 72 7.05 -11.87 -21.07
N LYS A 73 6.16 -10.90 -20.87
CA LYS A 73 5.48 -10.16 -21.94
C LYS A 73 6.00 -8.74 -22.04
N THR A 74 6.26 -8.31 -23.27
CA THR A 74 6.50 -6.90 -23.59
C THR A 74 5.21 -6.11 -23.38
N LEU A 75 5.27 -5.12 -22.48
CA LEU A 75 4.18 -4.22 -22.19
C LEU A 75 4.42 -2.86 -22.86
N PRO A 76 3.37 -2.08 -23.17
CA PRO A 76 3.55 -0.77 -23.77
C PRO A 76 4.37 0.13 -22.86
N HIS A 77 5.60 0.47 -23.27
CA HIS A 77 6.53 1.24 -22.44
C HIS A 77 5.94 2.58 -22.00
N SER A 78 5.24 3.29 -22.90
CA SER A 78 4.60 4.56 -22.56
C SER A 78 3.57 4.42 -21.43
N ALA A 79 2.78 3.34 -21.43
CA ALA A 79 1.80 3.10 -20.36
C ALA A 79 2.49 2.83 -19.02
N VAL A 80 3.57 2.05 -19.03
CA VAL A 80 4.37 1.75 -17.83
C VAL A 80 4.99 3.02 -17.28
N TYR A 81 5.64 3.83 -18.12
CA TYR A 81 6.26 5.09 -17.69
C TYR A 81 5.24 6.09 -17.17
N LEU A 82 4.09 6.25 -17.84
CA LEU A 82 3.02 7.10 -17.32
C LEU A 82 2.53 6.63 -15.94
N CYS A 83 2.34 5.31 -15.75
CA CYS A 83 1.98 4.77 -14.44
C CYS A 83 3.04 5.08 -13.38
N ILE A 84 4.33 4.89 -13.69
CA ILE A 84 5.43 5.16 -12.75
C ILE A 84 5.52 6.66 -12.42
N ILE A 85 5.39 7.54 -13.41
CA ILE A 85 5.43 9.00 -13.19
C ILE A 85 4.25 9.44 -12.33
N THR A 86 3.03 8.97 -12.63
CA THR A 86 1.84 9.25 -11.82
C THR A 86 2.00 8.71 -10.39
N PHE A 87 2.53 7.49 -10.24
CA PHE A 87 2.85 6.89 -8.95
C PHE A 87 3.77 7.79 -8.13
N VAL A 88 4.90 8.22 -8.71
CA VAL A 88 5.90 9.07 -8.02
C VAL A 88 5.29 10.41 -7.62
N MET A 89 4.48 11.01 -8.49
CA MET A 89 3.78 12.25 -8.19
C MET A 89 2.80 12.07 -7.02
N GLY A 90 1.97 11.01 -7.04
CA GLY A 90 1.02 10.71 -5.97
C GLY A 90 1.71 10.45 -4.63
N ALA A 91 2.73 9.60 -4.62
CA ALA A 91 3.48 9.28 -3.40
C ALA A 91 4.28 10.48 -2.86
N SER A 92 4.70 11.41 -3.73
CA SER A 92 5.34 12.67 -3.29
C SER A 92 4.35 13.65 -2.66
N ILE A 93 3.11 13.71 -3.17
CA ILE A 93 2.05 14.49 -2.54
C ILE A 93 1.70 13.90 -1.18
N HIS A 94 1.55 12.57 -1.12
CA HIS A 94 1.25 11.85 0.13
C HIS A 94 2.35 12.03 1.18
N LEU A 95 3.63 11.99 0.78
CA LEU A 95 4.76 12.33 1.65
C LEU A 95 4.56 13.66 2.37
N VAL A 96 4.19 14.72 1.63
CA VAL A 96 4.02 16.05 2.23
C VAL A 96 2.81 16.08 3.17
N GLY A 97 1.70 15.46 2.76
CA GLY A 97 0.47 15.39 3.57
C GLY A 97 0.68 14.63 4.88
N ASP A 98 1.21 13.41 4.81
CA ASP A 98 1.50 12.55 5.96
C ASP A 98 2.50 13.22 6.93
N SER A 99 3.54 13.86 6.38
CA SER A 99 4.53 14.61 7.16
C SER A 99 3.89 15.73 8.00
N ILE A 100 2.96 16.49 7.41
CA ILE A 100 2.24 17.55 8.10
C ILE A 100 1.25 16.95 9.11
N ASN A 101 0.49 15.93 8.73
CA ASN A 101 -0.48 15.26 9.58
C ASN A 101 0.17 14.70 10.85
N HIS A 102 1.36 14.12 10.74
CA HIS A 102 2.12 13.64 11.89
C HIS A 102 2.50 14.76 12.88
N ARG A 103 2.92 15.93 12.38
CA ARG A 103 3.24 17.06 13.25
C ARG A 103 2.02 17.63 13.95
N LEU A 104 0.88 17.60 13.26
CA LEU A 104 -0.41 17.92 13.86
C LEU A 104 -0.77 16.90 14.95
N LEU A 105 -0.55 15.59 14.73
CA LEU A 105 -0.79 14.55 15.72
C LEU A 105 -0.01 14.78 17.02
N LEU A 106 1.26 15.14 16.91
CA LEU A 106 2.10 15.48 18.06
C LEU A 106 1.61 16.73 18.79
N SER A 107 0.95 17.64 18.07
CA SER A 107 0.32 18.83 18.64
C SER A 107 -1.06 18.54 19.26
N GLY A 108 -1.55 17.29 19.18
CA GLY A 108 -2.83 16.83 19.74
C GLY A 108 -3.94 16.61 18.72
N TYR A 109 -3.64 16.61 17.42
CA TYR A 109 -4.65 16.45 16.36
C TYR A 109 -5.31 15.08 16.47
N GLN A 110 -6.64 15.07 16.35
CA GLN A 110 -7.46 13.87 16.49
C GLN A 110 -7.84 13.32 15.10
N LEU A 111 -7.24 12.19 14.70
CA LEU A 111 -7.48 11.53 13.39
C LEU A 111 -8.92 11.04 13.16
N HIS A 112 -9.73 10.98 14.21
CA HIS A 112 -11.13 10.54 14.10
C HIS A 112 -12.08 11.70 13.76
N LEU A 113 -11.60 12.95 13.80
CA LEU A 113 -12.35 14.15 13.43
C LEU A 113 -11.94 14.65 12.06
N SER A 114 -12.85 15.31 11.35
CA SER A 114 -12.50 16.06 10.14
C SER A 114 -11.63 17.27 10.45
N VAL A 115 -10.94 17.81 9.44
CA VAL A 115 -10.06 18.99 9.57
C VAL A 115 -10.82 20.16 10.21
N ARG A 116 -12.03 20.47 9.71
CA ARG A 116 -12.89 21.53 10.27
C ARG A 116 -13.42 21.26 11.67
N GLU A 117 -13.55 20.01 12.09
CA GLU A 117 -14.06 19.66 13.42
C GLU A 117 -12.95 19.65 14.47
N ASN A 118 -11.70 19.52 14.05
CA ASN A 118 -10.55 19.37 14.93
C ASN A 118 -10.28 20.64 15.77
N PRO A 119 -10.23 20.54 17.11
CA PRO A 119 -10.07 21.69 18.00
C PRO A 119 -8.81 22.52 17.74
N ILE A 120 -7.70 21.88 17.35
CA ILE A 120 -6.43 22.59 17.12
C ILE A 120 -6.53 23.47 15.87
N ILE A 121 -7.19 22.96 14.83
CA ILE A 121 -7.36 23.69 13.57
C ILE A 121 -8.34 24.85 13.72
N LYS A 122 -9.43 24.66 14.48
CA LYS A 122 -10.43 25.71 14.73
C LYS A 122 -9.86 26.96 15.41
N ASN A 123 -8.80 26.79 16.19
CA ASN A 123 -8.15 27.89 16.90
C ASN A 123 -7.14 28.66 16.05
N LEU A 124 -6.86 28.23 14.81
CA LEU A 124 -5.92 28.90 13.92
C LEU A 124 -6.46 30.23 13.41
N GLN A 125 -5.57 31.22 13.31
CA GLN A 125 -5.83 32.52 12.69
C GLN A 125 -4.79 32.79 11.60
N PRO A 126 -5.17 33.36 10.44
CA PRO A 126 -6.54 33.72 10.05
C PRO A 126 -7.41 32.51 9.72
N ALA A 127 -8.74 32.65 9.80
CA ALA A 127 -9.69 31.57 9.53
C ALA A 127 -9.55 30.93 8.13
N SER A 128 -9.05 31.68 7.14
CA SER A 128 -8.74 31.17 5.79
C SER A 128 -7.65 30.09 5.77
N LEU A 129 -6.85 29.96 6.83
CA LEU A 129 -5.85 28.91 6.95
C LEU A 129 -6.50 27.52 7.07
N ILE A 130 -7.72 27.44 7.63
CA ILE A 130 -8.50 26.19 7.69
C ILE A 130 -8.76 25.65 6.29
N ASP A 131 -9.11 26.52 5.34
CA ASP A 131 -9.36 26.12 3.96
C ASP A 131 -8.08 25.64 3.25
N SER A 132 -6.91 26.17 3.66
CA SER A 132 -5.62 25.70 3.16
C SER A 132 -5.28 24.29 3.68
N PHE A 133 -5.62 23.99 4.94
CA PHE A 133 -5.48 22.63 5.50
C PHE A 133 -6.47 21.64 4.87
N GLU A 134 -7.70 22.07 4.59
CA GLU A 134 -8.67 21.26 3.83
C GLU A 134 -8.16 20.95 2.41
N LEU A 135 -7.58 21.94 1.73
CA LEU A 135 -6.97 21.74 0.42
C LEU A 135 -5.78 20.76 0.50
N LEU A 136 -4.91 20.91 1.50
CA LEU A 136 -3.79 19.98 1.73
C LEU A 136 -4.30 18.55 1.93
N TYR A 137 -5.31 18.36 2.77
CA TYR A 137 -5.90 17.05 3.03
C TYR A 137 -6.58 16.48 1.78
N TYR A 138 -7.23 17.33 0.96
CA TYR A 138 -7.78 16.91 -0.32
C TYR A 138 -6.67 16.44 -1.29
N TYR A 139 -5.57 17.19 -1.38
CA TYR A 139 -4.42 16.78 -2.20
C TYR A 139 -3.87 15.44 -1.74
N ASP A 140 -3.74 15.22 -0.45
CA ASP A 140 -3.21 13.97 0.11
C ASP A 140 -4.19 12.79 -0.09
N GLU A 141 -5.35 12.86 0.57
CA GLU A 141 -6.28 11.74 0.70
C GLU A 141 -7.06 11.40 -0.56
N LYS A 142 -7.25 12.39 -1.46
CA LYS A 142 -8.00 12.17 -2.70
C LYS A 142 -7.06 12.02 -3.89
N LEU A 143 -6.23 13.03 -4.14
CA LEU A 143 -5.37 13.03 -5.33
C LEU A 143 -4.13 12.14 -5.13
N GLY A 144 -3.40 12.33 -4.04
CA GLY A 144 -2.17 11.62 -3.70
C GLY A 144 -2.41 10.11 -3.62
N HIS A 145 -3.35 9.68 -2.78
CA HIS A 145 -3.76 8.28 -2.67
C HIS A 145 -4.20 7.68 -4.01
N SER A 146 -5.03 8.36 -4.80
CA SER A 146 -5.48 7.84 -6.10
C SER A 146 -4.30 7.69 -7.07
N MET A 147 -3.47 8.73 -7.18
CA MET A 147 -2.30 8.76 -8.07
C MET A 147 -1.19 7.84 -7.60
N TRP A 148 -1.18 7.41 -6.34
CA TRP A 148 -0.24 6.44 -5.81
C TRP A 148 -0.75 5.00 -6.02
N TYR A 149 -1.91 4.66 -5.48
CA TYR A 149 -2.40 3.29 -5.44
C TYR A 149 -2.90 2.77 -6.79
N VAL A 150 -3.62 3.58 -7.57
CA VAL A 150 -4.15 3.15 -8.87
C VAL A 150 -3.04 2.67 -9.81
N PRO A 151 -1.97 3.46 -10.07
CA PRO A 151 -0.88 2.97 -10.91
C PRO A 151 -0.09 1.83 -10.27
N PHE A 152 0.07 1.79 -8.95
CA PHE A 152 0.71 0.67 -8.27
C PHE A 152 0.01 -0.65 -8.57
N PHE A 153 -1.30 -0.72 -8.32
CA PHE A 153 -2.10 -1.92 -8.59
C PHE A 153 -2.20 -2.22 -10.09
N LEU A 154 -2.25 -1.20 -10.95
CA LEU A 154 -2.23 -1.39 -12.40
C LEU A 154 -0.93 -2.03 -12.87
N ILE A 155 0.24 -1.60 -12.37
CA ILE A 155 1.54 -2.19 -12.72
C ILE A 155 1.61 -3.65 -12.25
N LEU A 156 1.17 -3.94 -11.02
CA LEU A 156 1.12 -5.32 -10.52
C LEU A 156 0.20 -6.19 -11.38
N PHE A 157 -0.96 -5.67 -11.79
CA PHE A 157 -1.87 -6.38 -12.69
C PHE A 157 -1.25 -6.60 -14.08
N LEU A 158 -0.63 -5.59 -14.67
CA LEU A 158 0.03 -5.72 -15.97
C LEU A 158 1.15 -6.77 -15.91
N TYR A 159 1.97 -6.75 -14.86
CA TYR A 159 2.97 -7.78 -14.60
C TYR A 159 2.33 -9.18 -14.48
N PHE A 160 1.25 -9.29 -13.72
CA PHE A 160 0.52 -10.55 -13.54
C PHE A 160 0.03 -11.14 -14.87
N THR A 161 -0.43 -10.32 -15.81
CA THR A 161 -0.86 -10.80 -17.15
C THR A 161 0.28 -11.44 -17.95
N GLY A 162 1.53 -11.17 -17.60
CA GLY A 162 2.74 -11.79 -18.15
C GLY A 162 3.14 -13.10 -17.46
N CYS A 163 2.65 -13.37 -16.26
CA CYS A 163 3.09 -14.49 -15.40
C CYS A 163 2.34 -15.81 -15.69
N PHE A 164 2.29 -16.22 -16.95
CA PHE A 164 1.59 -17.44 -17.37
C PHE A 164 2.53 -18.36 -18.16
N THR A 165 2.46 -19.65 -17.88
CA THR A 165 3.20 -20.71 -18.59
C THR A 165 2.24 -21.78 -19.10
N HIS A 166 2.69 -22.62 -20.03
CA HIS A 166 1.86 -23.70 -20.56
C HIS A 166 1.65 -24.76 -19.46
N ILE A 167 0.49 -25.41 -19.43
CA ILE A 167 0.16 -26.38 -18.36
C ILE A 167 1.17 -27.53 -18.22
N LYS A 168 1.86 -27.88 -19.32
CA LYS A 168 2.92 -28.92 -19.34
C LYS A 168 4.21 -28.48 -18.62
N GLU A 169 4.37 -27.18 -18.41
CA GLU A 169 5.51 -26.54 -17.74
C GLU A 169 5.12 -25.98 -16.36
N GLU A 170 3.99 -26.44 -15.80
CA GLU A 170 3.51 -26.00 -14.49
C GLU A 170 4.61 -26.14 -13.44
N LYS A 171 4.98 -25.02 -12.82
CA LYS A 171 5.96 -24.97 -11.75
C LYS A 171 5.27 -24.71 -10.43
N ARG A 172 5.52 -25.60 -9.47
CA ARG A 172 5.21 -25.32 -8.06
C ARG A 172 5.97 -24.09 -7.59
N MET A 173 5.37 -23.34 -6.67
CA MET A 173 6.05 -22.24 -6.00
C MET A 173 7.27 -22.76 -5.25
N PRO A 174 8.46 -22.14 -5.41
CA PRO A 174 9.65 -22.52 -4.66
C PRO A 174 9.46 -22.23 -3.17
N LEU A 175 10.19 -22.93 -2.30
CA LEU A 175 10.12 -22.75 -0.84
C LEU A 175 10.33 -21.29 -0.41
N ALA A 176 11.26 -20.59 -1.05
CA ALA A 176 11.50 -19.17 -0.77
C ALA A 176 10.26 -18.29 -1.03
N ALA A 177 9.44 -18.62 -2.04
CA ALA A 177 8.20 -17.90 -2.31
C ALA A 177 7.15 -18.14 -1.21
N TRP A 178 7.10 -19.35 -0.63
CA TRP A 178 6.22 -19.63 0.50
C TRP A 178 6.60 -18.82 1.75
N PHE A 179 7.89 -18.66 2.04
CA PHE A 179 8.34 -17.82 3.16
C PHE A 179 7.99 -16.35 2.98
N LEU A 180 8.03 -15.84 1.74
CA LEU A 180 7.68 -14.45 1.43
C LEU A 180 6.16 -14.21 1.38
N LEU A 181 5.35 -15.27 1.33
CA LEU A 181 3.91 -15.18 1.16
C LEU A 181 3.24 -14.45 2.33
N ALA A 182 3.56 -14.87 3.55
CA ALA A 182 3.00 -14.27 4.77
C ALA A 182 3.35 -12.78 4.90
N PRO A 183 4.62 -12.34 4.86
CA PRO A 183 4.94 -10.92 4.97
C PRO A 183 4.38 -10.11 3.79
N SER A 184 4.32 -10.67 2.59
CA SER A 184 3.70 -10.00 1.43
C SER A 184 2.19 -9.81 1.63
N ALA A 185 1.47 -10.85 2.05
CA ALA A 185 0.03 -10.80 2.27
C ALA A 185 -0.35 -9.85 3.41
N VAL A 186 0.41 -9.85 4.51
CA VAL A 186 0.21 -8.91 5.62
C VAL A 186 0.45 -7.47 5.17
N TYR A 187 1.46 -7.21 4.35
CA TYR A 187 1.66 -5.88 3.78
C TYR A 187 0.48 -5.46 2.88
N TYR A 188 -0.02 -6.33 2.01
CA TYR A 188 -1.20 -5.99 1.19
C TYR A 188 -2.45 -5.77 2.05
N TRP A 189 -2.67 -6.58 3.10
CA TRP A 189 -3.72 -6.33 4.07
C TRP A 189 -3.60 -4.93 4.66
N TYR A 190 -2.42 -4.56 5.16
CA TYR A 190 -2.14 -3.24 5.70
C TYR A 190 -2.43 -2.14 4.68
N LEU A 191 -1.92 -2.28 3.44
CA LEU A 191 -2.13 -1.31 2.37
C LEU A 191 -3.63 -1.11 2.06
N ILE A 192 -4.41 -2.19 2.06
CA ILE A 192 -5.85 -2.17 1.81
C ILE A 192 -6.59 -1.45 2.94
N THR A 193 -6.26 -1.79 4.19
CA THR A 193 -6.98 -1.27 5.36
C THR A 193 -6.55 0.15 5.71
N GLU A 194 -5.26 0.46 5.63
CA GLU A 194 -4.73 1.79 5.96
C GLU A 194 -5.01 2.76 4.81
N GLY A 195 -4.72 2.39 3.57
CA GLY A 195 -4.98 3.23 2.41
C GLY A 195 -6.46 3.36 2.02
N GLN A 196 -7.37 2.66 2.72
CA GLN A 196 -8.81 2.64 2.43
C GLN A 196 -9.13 2.28 0.96
N ILE A 197 -8.32 1.42 0.34
CA ILE A 197 -8.36 1.11 -1.11
C ILE A 197 -9.04 -0.22 -1.44
N PHE A 198 -9.92 -0.73 -0.57
CA PHE A 198 -10.56 -2.03 -0.76
C PHE A 198 -11.29 -2.18 -2.10
N ILE A 199 -11.95 -1.13 -2.58
CA ILE A 199 -12.63 -1.15 -3.88
C ILE A 199 -11.63 -1.37 -5.02
N LEU A 200 -10.54 -0.61 -5.05
CA LEU A 200 -9.48 -0.78 -6.05
C LEU A 200 -8.92 -2.22 -5.98
N PHE A 201 -8.60 -2.68 -4.77
CA PHE A 201 -8.08 -4.01 -4.53
C PHE A 201 -9.02 -5.12 -5.06
N ILE A 202 -10.32 -5.07 -4.74
CA ILE A 202 -11.26 -6.13 -5.15
C ILE A 202 -11.44 -6.15 -6.68
N PHE A 203 -11.46 -4.98 -7.33
CA PHE A 203 -11.49 -4.91 -8.80
C PHE A 203 -10.22 -5.51 -9.41
N THR A 204 -9.04 -5.20 -8.87
CA THR A 204 -7.79 -5.80 -9.34
C THR A 204 -7.77 -7.32 -9.11
N PHE A 205 -8.18 -7.79 -7.94
CA PHE A 205 -8.23 -9.21 -7.63
C PHE A 205 -9.22 -9.97 -8.51
N PHE A 206 -10.39 -9.37 -8.78
CA PHE A 206 -11.35 -9.90 -9.73
C PHE A 206 -10.76 -9.98 -11.14
N ALA A 207 -10.11 -8.92 -11.62
CA ALA A 207 -9.45 -8.91 -12.92
C ALA A 207 -8.34 -9.98 -13.02
N MET A 208 -7.56 -10.18 -11.96
CA MET A 208 -6.56 -11.26 -11.88
C MET A 208 -7.24 -12.63 -12.00
N THR A 209 -8.29 -12.89 -11.22
CA THR A 209 -9.03 -14.17 -11.24
C THR A 209 -9.67 -14.42 -12.60
N ALA A 210 -10.30 -13.41 -13.21
CA ALA A 210 -10.85 -13.49 -14.56
C ALA A 210 -9.76 -13.80 -15.60
N THR A 211 -8.58 -13.20 -15.47
CA THR A 211 -7.41 -13.48 -16.33
C THR A 211 -6.96 -14.92 -16.18
N VAL A 212 -6.92 -15.47 -14.96
CA VAL A 212 -6.60 -16.90 -14.72
C VAL A 212 -7.62 -17.79 -15.43
N MET A 213 -8.92 -17.53 -15.26
CA MET A 213 -9.98 -18.31 -15.91
C MET A 213 -9.87 -18.27 -17.44
N HIS A 214 -9.61 -17.10 -18.01
CA HIS A 214 -9.44 -16.90 -19.45
C HIS A 214 -8.20 -17.64 -19.98
N GLN A 215 -7.07 -17.52 -19.30
CA GLN A 215 -5.81 -18.15 -19.71
C GLN A 215 -5.87 -19.68 -19.55
N LYS A 216 -6.56 -20.19 -18.52
CA LYS A 216 -6.79 -21.62 -18.33
C LYS A 216 -7.57 -22.24 -19.48
N ARG A 217 -8.58 -21.54 -20.02
CA ARG A 217 -9.30 -21.97 -21.23
C ARG A 217 -8.41 -22.08 -22.47
N LYS A 218 -7.28 -21.38 -22.48
CA LYS A 218 -6.26 -21.41 -23.54
C LYS A 218 -5.10 -22.38 -23.26
N GLY A 219 -5.17 -23.18 -22.19
CA GLY A 219 -4.11 -24.14 -21.83
C GLY A 219 -2.94 -23.55 -21.04
N PHE A 220 -3.06 -22.31 -20.55
CA PHE A 220 -2.05 -21.65 -19.73
C PHE A 220 -2.44 -21.63 -18.25
N VAL A 221 -1.44 -21.72 -17.37
CA VAL A 221 -1.59 -21.61 -15.92
C VAL A 221 -0.64 -20.55 -15.37
N PRO A 222 -0.92 -19.92 -14.22
CA PRO A 222 0.01 -18.98 -13.61
C PRO A 222 1.35 -19.67 -13.30
N ASP A 223 2.46 -18.98 -13.58
CA ASP A 223 3.79 -19.44 -13.16
C ASP A 223 4.03 -19.18 -11.66
N SER A 224 5.24 -19.45 -11.15
CA SER A 224 5.55 -19.25 -9.73
C SER A 224 5.38 -17.79 -9.25
N ASN A 225 5.63 -16.79 -10.09
CA ASN A 225 5.42 -15.37 -9.74
C ASN A 225 3.94 -15.00 -9.77
N GLY A 226 3.21 -15.52 -10.76
CA GLY A 226 1.75 -15.34 -10.86
C GLY A 226 1.03 -15.98 -9.68
N LEU A 227 1.37 -17.22 -9.33
CA LEU A 227 0.84 -17.90 -8.14
C LEU A 227 1.17 -17.14 -6.86
N PHE A 228 2.41 -16.67 -6.70
CA PHE A 228 2.82 -15.87 -5.55
C PHE A 228 1.93 -14.65 -5.37
N LEU A 229 1.74 -13.84 -6.42
CA LEU A 229 0.92 -12.64 -6.34
C LEU A 229 -0.56 -12.96 -6.08
N LEU A 230 -1.10 -13.98 -6.76
CA LEU A 230 -2.50 -14.39 -6.59
C LEU A 230 -2.77 -14.88 -5.16
N TYR A 231 -1.87 -15.68 -4.58
CA TYR A 231 -2.00 -16.17 -3.21
C TYR A 231 -1.79 -15.07 -2.18
N SER A 232 -0.82 -14.16 -2.38
CA SER A 232 -0.66 -12.99 -1.51
C SER A 232 -1.93 -12.14 -1.46
N PHE A 233 -2.57 -11.89 -2.61
CA PHE A 233 -3.85 -11.17 -2.67
C PHE A 233 -4.99 -11.97 -2.03
N SER A 234 -5.07 -13.28 -2.28
CA SER A 234 -6.12 -14.13 -1.71
C SER A 234 -6.05 -14.16 -0.18
N ILE A 235 -4.85 -14.27 0.39
CA ILE A 235 -4.64 -14.25 1.83
C ILE A 235 -4.91 -12.86 2.39
N ALA A 236 -4.48 -11.79 1.73
CA ALA A 236 -4.79 -10.42 2.14
C ALA A 236 -6.31 -10.19 2.23
N LEU A 237 -7.09 -10.67 1.26
CA LEU A 237 -8.56 -10.61 1.32
C LEU A 237 -9.13 -11.38 2.53
N GLY A 238 -8.58 -12.56 2.82
CA GLY A 238 -8.92 -13.32 4.02
C GLY A 238 -8.62 -12.55 5.32
N LEU A 239 -7.44 -11.92 5.41
CA LEU A 239 -7.04 -11.08 6.53
C LEU A 239 -7.96 -9.86 6.70
N VAL A 240 -8.35 -9.19 5.61
CA VAL A 240 -9.34 -8.10 5.66
C VAL A 240 -10.67 -8.59 6.22
N SER A 241 -11.12 -9.78 5.78
CA SER A 241 -12.38 -10.37 6.26
C SER A 241 -12.36 -10.65 7.76
N VAL A 242 -11.26 -11.24 8.25
CA VAL A 242 -11.05 -11.48 9.69
C VAL A 242 -10.99 -10.16 10.46
N TRP A 243 -10.26 -9.17 9.96
CA TRP A 243 -10.12 -7.85 10.60
C TRP A 243 -11.48 -7.15 10.77
N VAL A 244 -12.29 -7.14 9.71
CA VAL A 244 -13.64 -6.57 9.74
C VAL A 244 -14.56 -7.32 10.69
N ALA A 245 -14.51 -8.66 10.69
CA ALA A 245 -15.31 -9.48 11.59
C ALA A 245 -14.97 -9.21 13.08
N CYS A 246 -13.68 -9.11 13.41
CA CYS A 246 -13.22 -8.83 14.77
C CYS A 246 -13.66 -7.45 15.29
N LEU A 247 -13.72 -6.44 14.41
CA LEU A 247 -14.04 -5.06 14.78
C LEU A 247 -15.51 -4.67 14.52
N TRP A 248 -16.33 -5.60 14.04
CA TRP A 248 -17.70 -5.32 13.58
C TRP A 248 -18.58 -4.57 14.59
N SER A 249 -18.39 -4.87 15.87
CA SER A 249 -19.18 -4.37 17.00
C SER A 249 -18.65 -3.06 17.60
N ASP A 250 -17.53 -2.52 17.11
CA ASP A 250 -16.94 -1.29 17.62
C ASP A 250 -17.76 -0.07 17.17
N GLN A 251 -18.51 0.51 18.12
CA GLN A 251 -19.41 1.64 17.87
C GLN A 251 -18.68 2.93 17.49
N VAL A 252 -17.44 3.13 17.96
CA VAL A 252 -16.67 4.36 17.69
C VAL A 252 -16.10 4.30 16.28
N LEU A 253 -15.47 3.18 15.92
CA LEU A 253 -14.96 2.98 14.57
C LEU A 253 -16.11 2.95 13.55
N ARG A 254 -17.27 2.38 13.90
CA ARG A 254 -18.47 2.40 13.05
C ARG A 254 -18.99 3.79 12.73
N LYS A 255 -18.82 4.75 13.65
CA LYS A 255 -19.19 6.14 13.42
C LYS A 255 -18.25 6.86 12.46
N LYS A 256 -16.96 6.49 12.44
CA LYS A 256 -15.93 7.04 11.54
C LYS A 256 -16.07 6.44 10.13
N TYR A 257 -16.02 5.12 10.00
CA TYR A 257 -16.12 4.42 8.72
C TYR A 257 -17.59 4.12 8.41
N ARG A 258 -18.35 5.16 8.06
CA ARG A 258 -19.77 5.01 7.69
C ARG A 258 -19.90 4.45 6.29
N GLY A 259 -20.78 3.46 6.13
CA GLY A 259 -21.14 2.93 4.83
C GLY A 259 -21.28 1.41 4.82
N VAL A 260 -21.58 0.88 3.64
CA VAL A 260 -21.70 -0.57 3.40
C VAL A 260 -20.33 -1.25 3.47
N ILE A 261 -19.27 -0.54 3.07
CA ILE A 261 -17.89 -1.01 3.13
C ILE A 261 -17.26 -0.46 4.41
N TYR A 262 -17.32 -1.25 5.48
CA TYR A 262 -16.72 -0.95 6.77
C TYR A 262 -15.38 -1.66 6.91
N ILE A 263 -14.29 -0.92 6.84
CA ILE A 263 -12.93 -1.43 6.99
C ILE A 263 -12.12 -0.44 7.83
N PRO A 264 -11.92 -0.71 9.14
CA PRO A 264 -11.17 0.21 9.99
C PRO A 264 -9.68 0.25 9.65
N GLU A 265 -9.07 1.44 9.73
CA GLU A 265 -7.61 1.60 9.66
C GLU A 265 -6.96 1.00 10.92
N PRO A 266 -5.87 0.22 10.77
CA PRO A 266 -5.06 -0.23 11.90
C PRO A 266 -4.60 0.90 12.82
N TRP A 267 -4.22 2.06 12.28
CA TRP A 267 -3.78 3.19 13.09
C TRP A 267 -4.91 3.88 13.86
N ALA A 268 -6.12 3.92 13.30
CA ALA A 268 -7.29 4.39 14.04
C ALA A 268 -7.63 3.45 15.21
N PHE A 269 -7.50 2.13 15.01
CA PHE A 269 -7.65 1.17 16.10
C PHE A 269 -6.56 1.32 17.17
N TYR A 270 -5.29 1.43 16.76
CA TYR A 270 -4.16 1.58 17.67
C TYR A 270 -4.28 2.84 18.53
N THR A 271 -4.56 3.99 17.92
CA THR A 271 -4.69 5.27 18.64
C THR A 271 -5.85 5.26 19.63
N LEU A 272 -6.99 4.66 19.26
CA LEU A 272 -8.18 4.62 20.10
C LEU A 272 -8.08 3.63 21.27
N HIS A 273 -7.55 2.42 21.03
CA HIS A 273 -7.66 1.32 22.00
C HIS A 273 -6.36 0.92 22.68
N ILE A 274 -5.22 1.18 22.04
CA ILE A 274 -3.90 0.75 22.54
C ILE A 274 -3.16 1.93 23.16
N ARG A 275 -3.07 3.07 22.46
CA ARG A 275 -2.32 4.23 22.94
C ARG A 275 -2.90 4.84 24.21
N ASP A 276 -4.22 5.01 24.27
CA ASP A 276 -4.89 5.62 25.44
C ASP A 276 -4.84 4.74 26.70
N LYS A 277 -4.72 3.42 26.55
CA LYS A 277 -4.47 2.50 27.69
C LYS A 277 -3.02 2.57 28.21
N GLY A 278 -2.07 2.99 27.36
CA GLY A 278 -0.68 3.18 27.76
C GLY A 278 -0.40 4.48 28.51
N ALA A 279 -1.27 5.49 28.41
CA ALA A 279 -1.15 6.76 29.13
C ALA A 279 -1.83 6.75 30.52
N SER A 280 -2.46 5.64 30.89
CA SER A 280 -3.15 5.43 32.18
C SER A 280 -2.44 4.41 33.09
N ALA A 281 -1.19 4.07 32.78
CA ALA A 281 -0.31 3.24 33.59
C ALA A 281 0.92 4.03 34.06
#